data_AF-A0A967GY87-F1
#
_entry.id   AF-A0A967GY87-F1
#
_cell.length_a   1.000
_cell.length_b   1.000
_cell.length_c   1.000
_cell.angle_alpha   90.00
_cell.angle_beta   90.00
_cell.angle_gamma   90.00
#
_symmetry.space_group_name_H-M   'P 1'
#
loop_
_entity.id
_entity.type
_entity.pdbx_description
1 polymer ?
#
loop_
_entity_poly.entity_id
_entity_poly.type
_entity_poly.pdbx_seq_one_letter_code
_entity_poly.pdbx_strand_id
1 'polypeptide(L)'
;QRSCNPYFMKMATELGSTRMAAGFGALNLGRPTGIRLPAEDPGIVPGSGWWKREYRPGASMTPALTAQLAIGQGDSEATPLQMAALAACIANGGKYYQPRIVKRVVDPFEGVVLSDIPKVKVDLTAQGLDRAEVELIREGMWKAANEAGGTARRASLENIEVAAKTGTAQTSDRGKKSHNAWTMAFAPFEEPSYAVAVVVQNGKSGGKVAGPLVRIILRGLFAAESGVELPLRRMGEVVGHFDPIEEIPLPDGDLLSLTIDEEGETGEEASEVQTPEAPVRIKPRAIPLPSITPDADTGTSTNSGGRRQNR
;
A
#
# COMPACT_ATOMS: atom_id res chain seq x y z
N GLN A 1 8.05 10.48 6.35
CA GLN A 1 7.23 11.59 6.87
C GLN A 1 6.85 12.64 5.82
N ARG A 2 7.76 13.55 5.39
CA ARG A 2 7.40 14.75 4.60
C ARG A 2 7.41 14.63 3.06
N SER A 3 7.73 13.45 2.51
CA SER A 3 7.78 13.22 1.06
C SER A 3 8.69 14.20 0.29
N CYS A 4 9.91 14.43 0.79
CA CYS A 4 10.83 15.43 0.26
C CYS A 4 11.48 15.01 -1.08
N ASN A 5 11.01 15.59 -2.19
CA ASN A 5 11.53 15.27 -3.52
C ASN A 5 13.04 15.54 -3.68
N PRO A 6 13.59 16.71 -3.27
CA PRO A 6 15.03 16.98 -3.41
C PRO A 6 15.93 15.93 -2.73
N TYR A 7 15.51 15.41 -1.59
CA TYR A 7 16.25 14.36 -0.87
C TYR A 7 16.36 13.08 -1.72
N PHE A 8 15.23 12.58 -2.26
CA PHE A 8 15.22 11.37 -3.07
C PHE A 8 15.91 11.57 -4.44
N MET A 9 15.77 12.74 -5.05
CA MET A 9 16.48 13.06 -6.30
C MET A 9 18.00 13.10 -6.11
N LYS A 10 18.48 13.67 -5.00
CA LYS A 10 19.91 13.67 -4.66
C LYS A 10 20.41 12.23 -4.44
N MET A 11 19.71 11.46 -3.62
CA MET A 11 20.03 10.05 -3.34
C MET A 11 20.07 9.23 -4.63
N ALA A 12 19.12 9.42 -5.54
CA ALA A 12 19.06 8.72 -6.82
C ALA A 12 20.25 9.04 -7.72
N THR A 13 20.70 10.30 -7.71
CA THR A 13 21.89 10.72 -8.46
C THR A 13 23.15 10.04 -7.93
N GLU A 14 23.28 9.90 -6.61
CA GLU A 14 24.40 9.22 -5.96
C GLU A 14 24.36 7.69 -6.16
N LEU A 15 23.16 7.09 -6.11
CA LEU A 15 22.97 5.64 -6.27
C LEU A 15 23.14 5.17 -7.72
N GLY A 16 22.70 6.01 -8.68
CA GLY A 16 22.74 5.73 -10.11
C GLY A 16 21.59 4.85 -10.61
N SER A 17 21.18 5.09 -11.86
CA SER A 17 19.97 4.48 -12.46
C SER A 17 20.00 2.96 -12.51
N THR A 18 21.17 2.34 -12.71
CA THR A 18 21.29 0.88 -12.81
C THR A 18 20.94 0.19 -11.50
N ARG A 19 21.45 0.71 -10.37
CA ARG A 19 21.15 0.17 -9.03
C ARG A 19 19.71 0.46 -8.65
N MET A 20 19.19 1.64 -9.00
CA MET A 20 17.77 1.95 -8.80
C MET A 20 16.85 0.97 -9.54
N ALA A 21 17.05 0.76 -10.85
CA ALA A 21 16.23 -0.15 -11.63
C ALA A 21 16.33 -1.59 -11.11
N ALA A 22 17.52 -2.02 -10.66
CA ALA A 22 17.70 -3.32 -10.01
C ALA A 22 16.93 -3.41 -8.69
N GLY A 23 16.97 -2.37 -7.85
CA GLY A 23 16.24 -2.30 -6.58
C GLY A 23 14.72 -2.36 -6.77
N PHE A 24 14.16 -1.60 -7.71
CA PHE A 24 12.73 -1.71 -8.03
C PHE A 24 12.37 -3.08 -8.59
N GLY A 25 13.23 -3.66 -9.44
CA GLY A 25 13.06 -5.02 -9.94
C GLY A 25 13.09 -6.08 -8.82
N ALA A 26 13.94 -5.89 -7.81
CA ALA A 26 13.99 -6.74 -6.62
C ALA A 26 12.66 -6.69 -5.85
N LEU A 27 11.95 -5.56 -5.85
CA LEU A 27 10.61 -5.41 -5.28
C LEU A 27 9.47 -5.94 -6.18
N ASN A 28 9.80 -6.67 -7.26
CA ASN A 28 8.87 -7.18 -8.27
C ASN A 28 8.07 -6.06 -8.99
N LEU A 29 8.59 -4.83 -9.06
CA LEU A 29 8.03 -3.77 -9.90
C LEU A 29 8.51 -3.91 -11.35
N GLY A 30 7.68 -3.47 -12.31
CA GLY A 30 7.94 -3.67 -13.75
C GLY A 30 7.77 -5.12 -14.20
N ARG A 31 7.06 -5.93 -13.40
CA ARG A 31 6.73 -7.34 -13.67
C ARG A 31 5.33 -7.65 -13.12
N PRO A 32 4.59 -8.60 -13.72
CA PRO A 32 3.32 -9.06 -13.16
C PRO A 32 3.51 -9.54 -11.71
N THR A 33 2.56 -9.24 -10.82
CA THR A 33 2.56 -9.77 -9.45
C THR A 33 2.42 -11.28 -9.44
N GLY A 34 1.83 -11.85 -10.50
CA GLY A 34 1.58 -13.27 -10.65
C GLY A 34 0.22 -13.69 -10.11
N ILE A 35 -0.66 -12.73 -9.83
CA ILE A 35 -2.06 -13.05 -9.51
C ILE A 35 -2.66 -13.88 -10.65
N ARG A 36 -3.45 -14.90 -10.33
CA ARG A 36 -4.07 -15.78 -11.33
C ARG A 36 -5.34 -15.14 -11.91
N LEU A 37 -5.16 -14.00 -12.59
CA LEU A 37 -6.18 -13.32 -13.37
C LEU A 37 -5.88 -13.42 -14.87
N PRO A 38 -6.90 -13.28 -15.76
CA PRO A 38 -6.69 -13.41 -17.20
C PRO A 38 -5.72 -12.39 -17.81
N ALA A 39 -5.61 -11.22 -17.20
CA ALA A 39 -4.73 -10.15 -17.64
C ALA A 39 -4.13 -9.42 -16.43
N GLU A 40 -2.87 -9.04 -16.55
CA GLU A 40 -2.14 -8.24 -15.58
C GLU A 40 -1.11 -7.38 -16.32
N ASP A 41 -1.14 -6.07 -16.08
CA ASP A 41 -0.14 -5.16 -16.63
C ASP A 41 1.16 -5.23 -15.78
N PRO A 42 2.34 -5.37 -16.40
CA PRO A 42 3.60 -5.43 -15.67
C PRO A 42 4.03 -4.10 -15.05
N GLY A 43 3.46 -2.96 -15.47
CA GLY A 43 3.97 -1.63 -15.19
C GLY A 43 5.32 -1.38 -15.87
N ILE A 44 5.94 -0.25 -15.55
CA ILE A 44 7.16 0.22 -16.20
C ILE A 44 8.17 0.68 -15.16
N VAL A 45 9.37 0.11 -15.21
CA VAL A 45 10.55 0.60 -14.48
C VAL A 45 11.54 1.18 -15.50
N PRO A 46 11.69 2.53 -15.57
CA PRO A 46 12.68 3.19 -16.40
C PRO A 46 14.08 2.64 -16.20
N GLY A 47 14.83 2.47 -17.29
CA GLY A 47 16.18 1.92 -17.27
C GLY A 47 16.28 0.40 -17.15
N SER A 48 15.17 -0.31 -16.91
CA SER A 48 15.10 -1.77 -16.97
C SER A 48 15.39 -2.31 -18.38
N GLY A 49 15.75 -3.60 -18.48
CA GLY A 49 16.02 -4.22 -19.78
C GLY A 49 14.81 -4.24 -20.72
N TRP A 50 13.60 -4.36 -20.19
CA TRP A 50 12.36 -4.25 -20.98
C TRP A 50 12.13 -2.81 -21.44
N TRP A 51 12.28 -1.82 -20.54
CA TRP A 51 12.13 -0.41 -20.91
C TRP A 51 13.08 0.00 -22.05
N LYS A 52 14.34 -0.44 -22.00
CA LYS A 52 15.34 -0.12 -23.05
C LYS A 52 15.10 -0.83 -24.38
N ARG A 53 14.40 -1.96 -24.40
CA ARG A 53 14.23 -2.80 -25.59
C ARG A 53 12.88 -2.59 -26.26
N GLU A 54 11.81 -2.46 -25.48
CA GLU A 54 10.44 -2.44 -25.98
C GLU A 54 9.80 -1.05 -25.86
N TYR A 55 9.97 -0.36 -24.72
CA TYR A 55 9.26 0.89 -24.46
C TYR A 55 9.97 2.12 -25.04
N ARG A 56 11.29 2.22 -24.84
CA ARG A 56 12.16 3.24 -25.44
C ARG A 56 13.45 2.62 -26.03
N PRO A 57 13.35 1.97 -27.19
CA PRO A 57 14.50 1.43 -27.91
C PRO A 57 15.61 2.47 -28.09
N GLY A 58 16.84 2.13 -27.67
CA GLY A 58 18.02 2.99 -27.83
C GLY A 58 18.14 4.16 -26.84
N ALA A 59 17.17 4.34 -25.93
CA ALA A 59 17.26 5.38 -24.91
C ALA A 59 18.23 4.99 -23.77
N SER A 60 18.90 6.00 -23.22
CA SER A 60 19.73 5.89 -22.02
C SER A 60 19.08 6.61 -20.84
N MET A 61 19.41 6.17 -19.63
CA MET A 61 18.98 6.87 -18.41
C MET A 61 19.81 8.14 -18.25
N THR A 62 19.16 9.30 -18.35
CA THR A 62 19.78 10.60 -18.05
C THR A 62 19.67 10.90 -16.55
N PRO A 63 20.46 11.85 -16.01
CA PRO A 63 20.28 12.32 -14.64
C PRO A 63 18.85 12.81 -14.35
N ALA A 64 18.22 13.50 -15.32
CA ALA A 64 16.84 13.95 -15.20
C ALA A 64 15.84 12.77 -15.10
N LEU A 65 15.95 11.77 -15.98
CA LEU A 65 15.10 10.58 -15.90
C LEU A 65 15.32 9.78 -14.61
N THR A 66 16.56 9.76 -14.12
CA THR A 66 16.92 9.10 -12.86
C THR A 66 16.30 9.82 -11.66
N ALA A 67 16.35 11.15 -11.64
CA ALA A 67 15.70 11.97 -10.62
C ALA A 67 14.17 11.82 -10.63
N GLN A 68 13.55 11.78 -11.82
CA GLN A 68 12.11 11.55 -11.96
C GLN A 68 11.70 10.15 -11.46
N LEU A 69 12.45 9.11 -11.82
CA LEU A 69 12.23 7.76 -11.33
C LEU A 69 12.28 7.68 -9.80
N ALA A 70 13.19 8.42 -9.16
CA ALA A 70 13.34 8.44 -7.71
C ALA A 70 12.08 8.84 -6.95
N ILE A 71 11.22 9.63 -7.58
CA ILE A 71 9.96 10.13 -7.01
C ILE A 71 8.74 9.51 -7.70
N GLY A 72 8.93 8.43 -8.49
CA GLY A 72 7.87 7.72 -9.19
C GLY A 72 7.22 8.52 -10.32
N GLN A 73 7.96 9.39 -11.00
CA GLN A 73 7.51 10.19 -12.14
C GLN A 73 8.24 9.79 -13.43
N GLY A 74 7.91 10.47 -14.54
CA GLY A 74 8.43 10.14 -15.86
C GLY A 74 7.71 8.94 -16.44
N ASP A 75 8.44 8.00 -17.02
CA ASP A 75 7.85 6.77 -17.59
C ASP A 75 7.55 5.70 -16.53
N SER A 76 7.69 6.02 -15.24
CA SER A 76 7.46 5.04 -14.18
C SER A 76 5.97 4.77 -14.05
N GLU A 77 5.58 3.50 -14.15
CA GLU A 77 4.19 3.05 -14.01
C GLU A 77 4.11 1.85 -13.08
N ALA A 78 3.10 1.83 -12.22
CA ALA A 78 2.81 0.70 -11.33
C ALA A 78 1.30 0.51 -11.21
N THR A 79 0.87 -0.75 -11.13
CA THR A 79 -0.54 -1.07 -10.91
C THR A 79 -0.91 -0.90 -9.44
N PRO A 80 -2.19 -0.63 -9.11
CA PRO A 80 -2.66 -0.60 -7.72
C PRO A 80 -2.36 -1.91 -6.98
N LEU A 81 -2.43 -3.06 -7.66
CA LEU A 81 -2.10 -4.36 -7.08
C LEU A 81 -0.60 -4.49 -6.76
N GLN A 82 0.30 -4.01 -7.62
CA GLN A 82 1.72 -3.95 -7.32
C GLN A 82 2.00 -3.07 -6.09
N MET A 83 1.33 -1.93 -5.97
CA MET A 83 1.48 -1.01 -4.84
C MET A 83 0.92 -1.60 -3.53
N ALA A 84 -0.21 -2.32 -3.58
CA ALA A 84 -0.76 -3.04 -2.43
C ALA A 84 0.17 -4.18 -1.99
N ALA A 85 0.74 -4.93 -2.94
CA ALA A 85 1.70 -5.99 -2.65
C ALA A 85 3.03 -5.42 -2.08
N LEU A 86 3.45 -4.24 -2.55
CA LEU A 86 4.60 -3.53 -1.98
C LEU A 86 4.32 -3.07 -0.53
N ALA A 87 3.13 -2.52 -0.26
CA ALA A 87 2.72 -2.18 1.11
C ALA A 87 2.76 -3.43 2.01
N ALA A 88 2.22 -4.56 1.53
CA ALA A 88 2.27 -5.83 2.25
C ALA A 88 3.70 -6.36 2.44
N CYS A 89 4.60 -6.15 1.48
CA CYS A 89 6.01 -6.52 1.60
C CYS A 89 6.70 -5.76 2.73
N ILE A 90 6.50 -4.43 2.78
CA ILE A 90 7.02 -3.57 3.85
C ILE A 90 6.37 -3.94 5.20
N ALA A 91 5.07 -4.20 5.21
CA ALA A 91 4.32 -4.64 6.38
C ALA A 91 4.86 -5.97 6.95
N ASN A 92 5.25 -6.91 6.09
CA ASN A 92 5.74 -8.24 6.45
C ASN A 92 7.27 -8.31 6.62
N GLY A 93 7.91 -7.20 6.99
CA GLY A 93 9.36 -7.19 7.27
C GLY A 93 10.24 -7.48 6.05
N GLY A 94 9.77 -7.16 4.84
CA GLY A 94 10.53 -7.29 3.59
C GLY A 94 10.24 -8.56 2.77
N LYS A 95 9.21 -9.33 3.13
CA LYS A 95 8.78 -10.51 2.38
C LYS A 95 7.62 -10.19 1.45
N TYR A 96 7.87 -10.23 0.15
CA TYR A 96 6.84 -10.11 -0.87
C TYR A 96 6.19 -11.46 -1.13
N TYR A 97 4.90 -11.56 -0.85
CA TYR A 97 4.10 -12.72 -1.20
C TYR A 97 3.36 -12.50 -2.51
N GLN A 98 3.25 -13.55 -3.32
CA GLN A 98 2.41 -13.55 -4.53
C GLN A 98 0.94 -13.30 -4.14
N PRO A 99 0.29 -12.23 -4.68
CA PRO A 99 -1.13 -12.01 -4.45
C PRO A 99 -1.98 -13.17 -4.98
N ARG A 100 -3.07 -13.48 -4.26
CA ARG A 100 -3.99 -14.58 -4.59
C ARG A 100 -5.42 -14.22 -4.22
N ILE A 101 -6.38 -14.82 -4.94
CA ILE A 101 -7.82 -14.67 -4.68
C ILE A 101 -8.41 -15.97 -4.11
N VAL A 102 -7.95 -17.12 -4.60
CA VAL A 102 -8.43 -18.43 -4.17
C VAL A 102 -7.67 -18.87 -2.92
N LYS A 103 -8.39 -19.13 -1.82
CA LYS A 103 -7.82 -19.77 -0.61
C LYS A 103 -7.80 -21.29 -0.76
N ARG A 104 -8.95 -21.87 -1.12
CA ARG A 104 -9.12 -23.30 -1.40
C ARG A 104 -10.28 -23.53 -2.37
N VAL A 105 -10.27 -24.66 -3.07
CA VAL A 105 -11.42 -25.19 -3.81
C VAL A 105 -11.92 -26.41 -3.05
N VAL A 106 -13.22 -26.43 -2.78
CA VAL A 106 -13.89 -27.51 -2.04
C VAL A 106 -14.89 -28.17 -2.98
N ASP A 107 -14.72 -29.45 -3.20
CA ASP A 107 -15.71 -30.32 -3.81
C ASP A 107 -16.65 -30.88 -2.73
N PRO A 108 -17.98 -30.91 -2.97
CA PRO A 108 -18.95 -31.42 -1.99
C PRO A 108 -18.76 -32.88 -1.58
N PHE A 109 -18.14 -33.70 -2.44
CA PHE A 109 -17.96 -35.14 -2.23
C PHE A 109 -16.51 -35.51 -1.90
N GLU A 110 -15.54 -34.87 -2.55
CA GLU A 110 -14.11 -35.16 -2.39
C GLU A 110 -13.43 -34.29 -1.31
N GLY A 111 -14.10 -33.26 -0.81
CA GLY A 111 -13.54 -32.32 0.17
C GLY A 111 -12.61 -31.29 -0.47
N VAL A 112 -11.48 -30.95 0.17
CA VAL A 112 -10.58 -29.93 -0.35
C VAL A 112 -9.76 -30.48 -1.52
N VAL A 113 -10.11 -30.08 -2.75
CA VAL A 113 -9.44 -30.52 -3.98
C VAL A 113 -8.26 -29.63 -4.38
N LEU A 114 -8.24 -28.39 -3.91
CA LEU A 114 -7.10 -27.48 -4.08
C LEU A 114 -6.94 -26.62 -2.83
N SER A 115 -5.73 -26.59 -2.28
CA SER A 115 -5.33 -25.60 -1.27
C SER A 115 -4.26 -24.72 -1.88
N ASP A 116 -4.56 -23.43 -2.08
CA ASP A 116 -3.55 -22.48 -2.48
C ASP A 116 -2.81 -22.04 -1.22
N ILE A 117 -1.49 -22.13 -1.19
CA ILE A 117 -0.66 -21.71 -0.06
C ILE A 117 0.11 -20.43 -0.40
N PRO A 118 0.37 -19.51 0.56
CA PRO A 118 1.11 -18.29 0.28
C PRO A 118 2.52 -18.60 -0.24
N LYS A 119 2.92 -17.96 -1.34
CA LYS A 119 4.24 -18.14 -1.95
C LYS A 119 5.07 -16.87 -1.81
N VAL A 120 6.23 -16.96 -1.18
CA VAL A 120 7.21 -15.86 -1.14
C VAL A 120 7.87 -15.75 -2.51
N LYS A 121 7.72 -14.60 -3.19
CA LYS A 121 8.42 -14.31 -4.45
C LYS A 121 9.74 -13.57 -4.22
N VAL A 122 9.77 -12.71 -3.21
CA VAL A 122 10.95 -11.89 -2.87
C VAL A 122 11.09 -11.90 -1.35
N ASP A 123 12.32 -12.04 -0.88
CA ASP A 123 12.70 -11.78 0.49
C ASP A 123 13.86 -10.78 0.47
N LEU A 124 13.58 -9.53 0.84
CA LEU A 124 14.57 -8.45 0.84
C LEU A 124 15.67 -8.71 1.88
N THR A 125 15.33 -9.37 2.98
CA THR A 125 16.32 -9.70 4.02
C THR A 125 17.29 -10.77 3.55
N ALA A 126 16.80 -11.75 2.79
CA ALA A 126 17.65 -12.73 2.12
C ALA A 126 18.49 -12.09 0.99
N GLN A 127 18.10 -10.92 0.49
CA GLN A 127 18.84 -10.15 -0.52
C GLN A 127 19.79 -9.10 0.09
N GLY A 128 19.95 -9.11 1.41
CA GLY A 128 20.96 -8.31 2.11
C GLY A 128 20.45 -6.98 2.68
N LEU A 129 19.14 -6.70 2.63
CA LEU A 129 18.55 -5.58 3.35
C LEU A 129 18.40 -5.94 4.83
N ASP A 130 19.03 -5.17 5.72
CA ASP A 130 18.92 -5.43 7.14
C ASP A 130 17.48 -5.17 7.62
N ARG A 131 17.06 -5.93 8.63
CA ARG A 131 15.75 -5.77 9.26
C ARG A 131 15.58 -4.36 9.82
N ALA A 132 16.65 -3.80 10.38
CA ALA A 132 16.64 -2.42 10.88
C ALA A 132 16.34 -1.40 9.75
N GLU A 133 16.77 -1.67 8.52
CA GLU A 133 16.50 -0.81 7.36
C GLU A 133 15.03 -0.91 6.92
N VAL A 134 14.45 -2.11 6.96
CA VAL A 134 13.00 -2.29 6.72
C VAL A 134 12.17 -1.57 7.77
N GLU A 135 12.55 -1.68 9.05
CA GLU A 135 11.87 -0.98 10.14
C GLU A 135 11.98 0.55 10.00
N LEU A 136 13.11 1.07 9.52
CA LEU A 136 13.25 2.50 9.23
C LEU A 136 12.25 2.97 8.17
N ILE A 137 12.00 2.15 7.14
CA ILE A 137 10.99 2.44 6.10
C ILE A 137 9.58 2.41 6.72
N ARG A 138 9.27 1.38 7.51
CA ARG A 138 7.99 1.24 8.22
C ARG A 138 7.73 2.44 9.13
N GLU A 139 8.70 2.82 9.95
CA GLU A 139 8.63 4.00 10.82
C GLU A 139 8.43 5.28 10.01
N GLY A 140 9.14 5.44 8.89
CA GLY A 140 8.97 6.59 8.00
C GLY A 140 7.55 6.75 7.44
N MET A 141 6.85 5.63 7.19
CA MET A 141 5.44 5.57 6.79
C MET A 141 4.50 5.82 7.98
N TRP A 142 4.81 5.27 9.16
CA TRP A 142 4.07 5.55 10.40
C TRP A 142 4.11 7.04 10.73
N LYS A 143 5.29 7.67 10.69
CA LYS A 143 5.45 9.12 10.92
C LYS A 143 4.66 9.95 9.92
N ALA A 144 4.54 9.49 8.67
CA ALA A 144 3.76 10.19 7.67
C ALA A 144 2.25 10.20 7.99
N ALA A 145 1.75 9.18 8.69
CA ALA A 145 0.34 9.06 9.05
C ALA A 145 0.02 9.60 10.45
N ASN A 146 0.94 9.47 11.43
CA ASN A 146 0.62 9.69 12.84
C ASN A 146 1.29 10.94 13.44
N GLU A 147 2.42 11.42 12.91
CA GLU A 147 3.08 12.60 13.46
C GLU A 147 2.56 13.91 12.86
N ALA A 148 2.67 14.98 13.66
CA ALA A 148 2.42 16.34 13.19
C ALA A 148 3.30 16.66 11.95
N GLY A 149 2.69 17.29 10.94
CA GLY A 149 3.35 17.58 9.65
C GLY A 149 3.56 16.35 8.74
N GLY A 150 3.01 15.18 9.09
CA GLY A 150 2.96 14.01 8.20
C GLY A 150 2.03 14.23 7.00
N THR A 151 2.44 13.80 5.80
CA THR A 151 1.65 14.01 4.56
C THR A 151 0.46 13.08 4.42
N ALA A 152 0.36 12.03 5.23
CA ALA A 152 -0.64 10.97 5.16
C ALA A 152 -1.59 10.98 6.36
N ARG A 153 -1.65 12.08 7.13
CA ARG A 153 -2.47 12.16 8.36
C ARG A 153 -3.93 11.78 8.17
N ARG A 154 -4.52 12.10 7.02
CA ARG A 154 -5.94 11.76 6.73
C ARG A 154 -6.20 10.27 6.48
N ALA A 155 -5.14 9.43 6.45
CA ALA A 155 -5.25 7.98 6.40
C ALA A 155 -5.22 7.32 7.80
N SER A 156 -4.92 8.07 8.88
CA SER A 156 -4.80 7.52 10.23
C SER A 156 -6.16 7.17 10.84
N LEU A 157 -6.13 6.32 11.87
CA LEU A 157 -7.27 5.94 12.69
C LEU A 157 -6.99 6.29 14.15
N GLU A 158 -8.03 6.53 14.93
CA GLU A 158 -7.90 7.05 16.31
C GLU A 158 -7.33 6.04 17.30
N ASN A 159 -7.55 4.74 17.06
CA ASN A 159 -7.14 3.66 17.98
C ASN A 159 -6.29 2.58 17.30
N ILE A 160 -5.94 2.77 16.03
CA ILE A 160 -5.18 1.81 15.25
C ILE A 160 -4.08 2.58 14.55
N GLU A 161 -2.84 2.29 14.91
CA GLU A 161 -1.71 2.92 14.26
C GLU A 161 -1.61 2.46 12.80
N VAL A 162 -1.59 3.42 11.89
CA VAL A 162 -1.49 3.18 10.45
C VAL A 162 -0.11 3.60 9.96
N ALA A 163 0.50 2.83 9.07
CA ALA A 163 1.64 3.29 8.30
C ALA A 163 1.18 3.56 6.87
N ALA A 164 1.37 4.80 6.38
CA ALA A 164 0.88 5.19 5.07
C ALA A 164 1.87 6.05 4.30
N LYS A 165 1.75 6.03 2.97
CA LYS A 165 2.46 6.93 2.07
C LYS A 165 1.54 7.41 0.96
N THR A 166 1.49 8.74 0.80
CA THR A 166 0.74 9.41 -0.25
C THR A 166 1.58 9.60 -1.51
N GLY A 167 0.92 9.80 -2.65
CA GLY A 167 1.55 10.17 -3.91
C GLY A 167 0.59 10.96 -4.79
N THR A 168 1.15 11.74 -5.70
CA THR A 168 0.39 12.48 -6.72
C THR A 168 1.07 12.23 -8.05
N ALA A 169 0.47 11.40 -8.89
CA ALA A 169 1.01 11.07 -10.21
C ALA A 169 0.54 12.14 -11.21
N GLN A 170 1.47 12.72 -11.96
CA GLN A 170 1.12 13.69 -13.01
C GLN A 170 0.58 12.94 -14.22
N THR A 171 -0.55 13.39 -14.77
CA THR A 171 -1.19 12.76 -15.93
C THR A 171 -1.79 13.81 -16.87
N SER A 172 -2.43 13.35 -17.94
CA SER A 172 -3.21 14.16 -18.86
C SER A 172 -4.58 13.51 -19.04
N ASP A 173 -5.64 14.31 -18.95
CA ASP A 173 -7.01 13.90 -19.26
C ASP A 173 -7.53 14.76 -20.42
N ARG A 174 -7.85 14.12 -21.55
CA ARG A 174 -8.29 14.79 -22.79
C ARG A 174 -7.37 15.95 -23.23
N GLY A 175 -6.06 15.77 -23.06
CA GLY A 175 -5.03 16.76 -23.42
C GLY A 175 -4.82 17.87 -22.39
N LYS A 176 -5.53 17.85 -21.25
CA LYS A 176 -5.35 18.80 -20.15
C LYS A 176 -4.55 18.15 -19.02
N LYS A 177 -3.63 18.90 -18.43
CA LYS A 177 -2.87 18.45 -17.26
C LYS A 177 -3.84 18.05 -16.14
N SER A 178 -3.58 16.89 -15.55
CA SER A 178 -4.36 16.33 -14.45
C SER A 178 -3.43 15.61 -13.47
N HIS A 179 -3.99 15.12 -12.38
CA HIS A 179 -3.28 14.34 -11.38
C HIS A 179 -4.11 13.13 -10.97
N ASN A 180 -3.43 12.02 -10.69
CA ASN A 180 -4.03 10.89 -10.00
C ASN A 180 -3.56 10.92 -8.54
N ALA A 181 -4.50 10.81 -7.61
CA ALA A 181 -4.23 10.77 -6.19
C ALA A 181 -3.96 9.32 -5.77
N TRP A 182 -2.82 9.08 -5.12
CA TRP A 182 -2.41 7.77 -4.64
C TRP A 182 -2.23 7.77 -3.13
N THR A 183 -2.62 6.68 -2.48
CA THR A 183 -2.18 6.36 -1.11
C THR A 183 -2.06 4.86 -0.97
N MET A 184 -0.93 4.41 -0.43
CA MET A 184 -0.74 3.04 0.04
C MET A 184 -0.59 3.04 1.56
N ALA A 185 -1.10 2.02 2.23
CA ALA A 185 -1.01 1.89 3.68
C ALA A 185 -1.01 0.44 4.13
N PHE A 186 -0.56 0.21 5.37
CA PHE A 186 -0.83 -1.01 6.11
C PHE A 186 -1.20 -0.70 7.56
N ALA A 187 -1.99 -1.58 8.16
CA ALA A 187 -2.43 -1.47 9.55
C ALA A 187 -2.81 -2.85 10.13
N PRO A 188 -2.78 -3.02 11.46
CA PRO A 188 -2.10 -2.17 12.44
C PRO A 188 -0.59 -2.06 12.17
N PHE A 189 0.08 -1.04 12.72
CA PHE A 189 1.52 -0.84 12.51
C PHE A 189 2.36 -1.99 13.10
N GLU A 190 2.11 -2.32 14.37
CA GLU A 190 2.87 -3.33 15.12
C GLU A 190 2.57 -4.77 14.64
N GLU A 191 1.30 -5.11 14.40
CA GLU A 191 0.88 -6.43 13.93
C GLU A 191 0.04 -6.31 12.64
N PRO A 192 0.67 -6.04 11.48
CA PRO A 192 -0.06 -5.76 10.25
C PRO A 192 -0.93 -6.92 9.80
N SER A 193 -2.21 -6.60 9.58
CA SER A 193 -3.21 -7.55 9.10
C SER A 193 -3.77 -7.15 7.73
N TYR A 194 -3.75 -5.85 7.41
CA TYR A 194 -4.25 -5.30 6.16
C TYR A 194 -3.22 -4.43 5.44
N ALA A 195 -3.18 -4.55 4.11
CA ALA A 195 -2.48 -3.64 3.21
C ALA A 195 -3.46 -3.12 2.15
N VAL A 196 -3.47 -1.81 1.93
CA VAL A 196 -4.42 -1.13 1.05
C VAL A 196 -3.66 -0.21 0.11
N ALA A 197 -4.05 -0.18 -1.16
CA ALA A 197 -3.62 0.84 -2.11
C ALA A 197 -4.86 1.43 -2.80
N VAL A 198 -4.98 2.75 -2.77
CA VAL A 198 -6.05 3.50 -3.42
C VAL A 198 -5.43 4.43 -4.45
N VAL A 199 -6.00 4.41 -5.65
CA VAL A 199 -5.78 5.42 -6.68
C VAL A 199 -7.13 6.04 -7.05
N VAL A 200 -7.16 7.36 -7.16
CA VAL A 200 -8.30 8.11 -7.68
C VAL A 200 -7.85 8.88 -8.91
N GLN A 201 -8.42 8.52 -10.06
CA GLN A 201 -8.16 9.22 -11.31
C GLN A 201 -8.70 10.65 -11.24
N ASN A 202 -7.97 11.60 -11.81
CA ASN A 202 -8.31 13.03 -11.72
C ASN A 202 -8.42 13.55 -10.26
N GLY A 203 -7.80 12.85 -9.31
CA GLY A 203 -7.67 13.30 -7.93
C GLY A 203 -6.47 14.23 -7.74
N LYS A 204 -6.69 15.44 -7.23
CA LYS A 204 -5.62 16.44 -7.08
C LYS A 204 -4.52 16.05 -6.09
N SER A 205 -4.87 15.42 -4.96
CA SER A 205 -3.94 15.17 -3.86
C SER A 205 -4.10 13.78 -3.26
N GLY A 206 -2.99 13.03 -3.19
CA GLY A 206 -2.95 11.75 -2.48
C GLY A 206 -3.44 11.86 -1.04
N GLY A 207 -3.04 12.92 -0.32
CA GLY A 207 -3.41 13.12 1.08
C GLY A 207 -4.85 13.56 1.30
N LYS A 208 -5.41 14.43 0.43
CA LYS A 208 -6.78 14.96 0.58
C LYS A 208 -7.85 14.11 -0.09
N VAL A 209 -7.48 13.22 -1.00
CA VAL A 209 -8.42 12.38 -1.77
C VAL A 209 -8.24 10.90 -1.44
N ALA A 210 -7.09 10.31 -1.77
CA ALA A 210 -6.86 8.89 -1.57
C ALA A 210 -6.70 8.50 -0.08
N GLY A 211 -6.09 9.37 0.73
CA GLY A 211 -5.92 9.17 2.18
C GLY A 211 -7.23 8.93 2.94
N PRO A 212 -8.23 9.82 2.81
CA PRO A 212 -9.57 9.61 3.38
C PRO A 212 -10.21 8.28 2.99
N LEU A 213 -10.07 7.86 1.73
CA LEU A 213 -10.60 6.58 1.27
C LEU A 213 -9.90 5.39 1.92
N VAL A 214 -8.57 5.47 2.09
CA VAL A 214 -7.82 4.46 2.87
C VAL A 214 -8.35 4.38 4.31
N ARG A 215 -8.58 5.53 4.97
CA ARG A 215 -9.16 5.57 6.31
C ARG A 215 -10.53 4.88 6.37
N ILE A 216 -11.41 5.16 5.40
CA ILE A 216 -12.75 4.55 5.32
C ILE A 216 -12.65 3.04 5.12
N ILE A 217 -11.80 2.56 4.21
CA ILE A 217 -11.59 1.13 3.95
C ILE A 217 -11.07 0.42 5.21
N LEU A 218 -10.00 0.93 5.82
CA LEU A 218 -9.42 0.33 7.01
C LEU A 218 -10.41 0.31 8.17
N ARG A 219 -11.14 1.41 8.41
CA ARG A 219 -12.19 1.46 9.43
C ARG A 219 -13.27 0.42 9.18
N GLY A 220 -13.71 0.23 7.94
CA GLY A 220 -14.68 -0.80 7.58
C GLY A 220 -14.16 -2.22 7.84
N LEU A 221 -12.91 -2.50 7.50
CA LEU A 221 -12.27 -3.80 7.75
C LEU A 221 -12.20 -4.13 9.24
N PHE A 222 -11.70 -3.19 10.07
CA PHE A 222 -11.60 -3.41 11.52
C PHE A 222 -12.97 -3.45 12.23
N ALA A 223 -13.95 -2.70 11.74
CA ALA A 223 -15.33 -2.79 12.23
C ALA A 223 -15.91 -4.19 11.97
N ALA A 224 -15.72 -4.73 10.77
CA ALA A 224 -16.17 -6.08 10.43
C ALA A 224 -15.49 -7.16 11.28
N GLU A 225 -14.18 -7.05 11.54
CA GLU A 225 -13.46 -7.97 12.45
C GLU A 225 -13.99 -7.91 13.89
N SER A 226 -14.41 -6.73 14.32
CA SER A 226 -15.00 -6.52 15.66
C SER A 226 -16.46 -6.99 15.75
N GLY A 227 -17.00 -7.63 14.70
CA GLY A 227 -18.38 -8.09 14.62
C GLY A 227 -19.41 -6.98 14.45
N VAL A 228 -18.98 -5.76 14.11
CA VAL A 228 -19.89 -4.65 13.81
C VAL A 228 -20.46 -4.85 12.41
N GLU A 229 -21.77 -5.09 12.33
CA GLU A 229 -22.46 -5.08 11.05
C GLU A 229 -22.49 -3.66 10.49
N LEU A 230 -21.71 -3.43 9.44
CA LEU A 230 -21.81 -2.20 8.67
C LEU A 230 -23.15 -2.22 7.92
N PRO A 231 -23.97 -1.16 7.99
CA PRO A 231 -25.22 -1.10 7.27
C PRO A 231 -24.94 -1.04 5.76
N LEU A 232 -24.85 -2.21 5.11
CA LEU A 232 -24.74 -2.31 3.67
C LEU A 232 -26.08 -1.91 3.06
N ARG A 233 -26.19 -0.64 2.68
CA ARG A 233 -27.33 -0.16 1.90
C ARG A 233 -27.02 -0.35 0.43
N ARG A 234 -27.98 -0.89 -0.32
CA ARG A 234 -27.92 -0.85 -1.79
C ARG A 234 -27.77 0.62 -2.19
N MET A 235 -26.63 0.97 -2.77
CA MET A 235 -26.46 2.27 -3.38
C MET A 235 -27.40 2.36 -4.59
N GLY A 236 -28.07 3.50 -4.76
CA GLY A 236 -28.79 3.80 -5.99
C GLY A 236 -27.84 3.85 -7.19
N GLU A 237 -28.38 4.01 -8.39
CA GLU A 237 -27.55 4.31 -9.55
C GLU A 237 -26.84 5.64 -9.33
N VAL A 238 -25.52 5.59 -9.18
CA VAL A 238 -24.69 6.79 -9.17
C VAL A 238 -24.24 7.02 -10.60
N VAL A 239 -24.66 8.14 -11.19
CA VAL A 239 -24.10 8.59 -12.46
C VAL A 239 -22.68 9.07 -12.17
N GLY A 240 -21.69 8.24 -12.49
CA GLY A 240 -20.29 8.62 -12.36
C GLY A 240 -19.97 9.83 -13.24
N HIS A 241 -19.22 10.79 -12.71
CA HIS A 241 -18.60 11.85 -13.49
C HIS A 241 -17.07 11.77 -13.34
N PHE A 242 -16.35 12.25 -14.36
CA PHE A 242 -14.89 12.28 -14.38
C PHE A 242 -14.32 13.63 -13.93
N ASP A 243 -15.17 14.48 -13.36
CA ASP A 243 -14.74 15.79 -12.87
C ASP A 243 -13.63 15.63 -11.82
N PRO A 244 -12.64 16.54 -11.81
CA PRO A 244 -11.55 16.48 -10.86
C PRO A 244 -12.06 16.49 -9.42
N ILE A 245 -11.54 15.57 -8.61
CA ILE A 245 -11.84 15.50 -7.18
C ILE A 245 -10.73 16.22 -6.44
N GLU A 246 -11.07 17.32 -5.80
CA GLU A 246 -10.10 18.14 -5.05
C GLU A 246 -9.83 17.57 -3.67
N GLU A 247 -10.88 17.09 -3.03
CA GLU A 247 -10.86 16.64 -1.65
C GLU A 247 -12.02 15.67 -1.39
N ILE A 248 -11.79 14.70 -0.50
CA ILE A 248 -12.83 13.87 0.06
C ILE A 248 -12.99 14.26 1.54
N PRO A 249 -14.10 14.93 1.91
CA PRO A 249 -14.35 15.25 3.29
C PRO A 249 -14.55 13.95 4.06
N LEU A 250 -13.93 13.87 5.23
CA LEU A 250 -14.27 12.83 6.18
C LEU A 250 -15.50 13.32 6.95
N PRO A 251 -16.55 12.50 7.11
CA PRO A 251 -17.75 12.93 7.81
C PRO A 251 -17.42 13.33 9.25
N ASP A 252 -17.93 14.49 9.68
CA ASP A 252 -17.90 14.92 11.08
C ASP A 252 -18.84 14.05 11.92
N GLY A 253 -18.32 13.50 13.02
CA GLY A 253 -19.08 12.66 13.95
C GLY A 253 -19.25 11.20 13.52
N ASP A 254 -18.90 10.32 14.46
CA ASP A 254 -19.25 8.90 14.60
C ASP A 254 -19.31 7.95 13.37
N LEU A 255 -18.29 7.08 13.29
CA LEU A 255 -18.44 5.78 13.99
C LEU A 255 -17.18 5.58 14.83
N LEU A 256 -17.04 6.29 15.96
CA LEU A 256 -15.84 6.50 16.80
C LEU A 256 -15.01 7.71 16.37
N SER A 257 -15.40 8.89 16.86
CA SER A 257 -14.66 10.14 16.68
C SER A 257 -14.06 10.65 18.00
N LEU A 258 -12.80 11.05 17.96
CA LEU A 258 -12.06 11.89 18.89
C LEU A 258 -11.37 12.98 18.06
N THR A 259 -11.87 14.20 18.26
CA THR A 259 -11.56 15.43 17.53
C THR A 259 -10.14 15.94 17.80
N ILE A 260 -9.44 16.38 16.75
CA ILE A 260 -8.42 17.43 16.85
C ILE A 260 -8.55 18.34 15.63
N ASP A 261 -8.61 19.64 15.92
CA ASP A 261 -8.78 20.75 14.99
C ASP A 261 -7.71 20.85 13.91
N GLU A 262 -8.16 21.37 12.77
CA GLU A 262 -7.40 21.67 11.57
C GLU A 262 -6.45 22.85 11.77
N GLU A 263 -5.25 22.74 11.21
CA GLU A 263 -4.68 23.70 10.24
C GLU A 263 -3.24 23.31 9.90
N GLY A 264 -2.85 23.48 8.64
CA GLY A 264 -1.44 23.44 8.21
C GLY A 264 -1.18 22.60 6.97
N GLU A 265 -1.55 23.12 5.80
CA GLU A 265 -0.93 22.76 4.52
C GLU A 265 -0.47 24.06 3.84
N THR A 266 0.82 24.38 3.95
CA THR A 266 1.50 25.30 3.03
C THR A 266 2.84 24.68 2.67
N GLY A 267 2.87 24.02 1.51
CA GLY A 267 4.12 23.71 0.83
C GLY A 267 4.49 24.88 -0.07
N GLU A 268 5.09 25.92 0.50
CA GLU A 268 5.94 26.87 -0.22
C GLU A 268 7.23 27.07 0.56
N GLU A 269 8.33 27.00 -0.19
CA GLU A 269 9.74 27.29 0.04
C GLU A 269 10.37 27.19 1.45
N ALA A 270 11.56 26.56 1.44
CA ALA A 270 12.40 26.33 2.60
C ALA A 270 12.71 27.62 3.37
N SER A 271 12.42 27.62 4.67
CA SER A 271 13.19 28.38 5.64
C SER A 271 13.51 27.50 6.84
N GLU A 272 14.73 27.66 7.34
CA GLU A 272 15.40 26.87 8.37
C GLU A 272 14.55 26.71 9.64
N VAL A 273 14.37 25.45 10.07
CA VAL A 273 13.84 25.13 11.39
C VAL A 273 14.94 24.38 12.15
N GLN A 274 15.32 24.95 13.30
CA GLN A 274 16.30 24.38 14.22
C GLN A 274 15.85 22.99 14.72
N THR A 275 16.75 22.02 14.59
CA THR A 275 16.64 20.66 15.16
C THR A 275 16.84 20.67 16.67
N PRO A 276 15.97 20.03 17.47
CA PRO A 276 16.34 19.52 18.79
C PRO A 276 16.95 18.10 18.71
N GLU A 277 17.56 17.72 19.82
CA GLU A 277 18.67 16.77 19.99
C GLU A 277 18.34 15.27 19.85
N ALA A 278 19.39 14.54 19.40
CA ALA A 278 19.75 13.14 19.57
C ALA A 278 18.74 12.00 19.22
N PRO A 279 19.20 10.95 18.50
CA PRO A 279 18.34 9.84 18.10
C PRO A 279 17.95 8.95 19.28
N VAL A 280 16.64 8.79 19.50
CA VAL A 280 16.09 7.77 20.39
C VAL A 280 16.45 6.39 19.82
N ARG A 281 17.30 5.64 20.53
CA ARG A 281 17.56 4.21 20.23
C ARG A 281 16.29 3.40 20.49
N ILE A 282 15.57 3.07 19.43
CA ILE A 282 14.44 2.13 19.48
C ILE A 282 15.01 0.72 19.62
N LYS A 283 14.64 0.00 20.69
CA LYS A 283 14.96 -1.42 20.85
C LYS A 283 14.22 -2.23 19.77
N PRO A 284 14.82 -3.27 19.18
CA PRO A 284 14.12 -4.11 18.22
C PRO A 284 12.88 -4.75 18.88
N ARG A 285 11.69 -4.29 18.49
CA ARG A 285 10.42 -4.94 18.82
C ARG A 285 10.27 -6.20 17.98
N ALA A 286 9.58 -7.21 18.53
CA ALA A 286 9.39 -8.49 17.86
C ALA A 286 8.68 -8.28 16.53
N ILE A 287 9.25 -8.87 15.47
CA ILE A 287 8.74 -8.72 14.11
C ILE A 287 7.42 -9.47 14.01
N PRO A 288 6.34 -8.84 13.53
CA PRO A 288 5.09 -9.54 13.28
C PRO A 288 5.33 -10.62 12.23
N LEU A 289 5.10 -11.87 12.62
CA LEU A 289 4.99 -12.98 11.68
C LEU A 289 3.60 -12.93 11.06
N PRO A 290 3.44 -13.19 9.74
CA PRO A 290 2.12 -13.18 9.12
C PRO A 290 1.22 -14.20 9.83
N SER A 291 -0.03 -13.80 10.10
CA SER A 291 -1.08 -14.68 10.62
C SER A 291 -1.55 -15.62 9.51
N ILE A 292 -0.69 -16.57 9.12
CA ILE A 292 -1.12 -17.71 8.31
C ILE A 292 -1.92 -18.60 9.25
N THR A 293 -3.23 -18.38 9.40
CA THR A 293 -4.11 -19.30 10.12
C THR A 293 -4.01 -20.68 9.47
N PRO A 294 -3.48 -21.71 10.17
CA PRO A 294 -3.42 -23.07 9.66
C PRO A 294 -4.80 -23.74 9.67
N ASP A 295 -5.73 -23.21 10.46
CA ASP A 295 -6.98 -23.89 10.75
C ASP A 295 -8.08 -23.51 9.74
N ALA A 296 -8.64 -24.56 9.15
CA ALA A 296 -9.83 -24.48 8.33
C ALA A 296 -11.02 -24.03 9.18
N ASP A 297 -11.88 -23.17 8.62
CA ASP A 297 -13.25 -23.02 9.07
C ASP A 297 -13.94 -24.40 9.01
N THR A 298 -13.93 -25.13 10.12
CA THR A 298 -14.75 -26.32 10.36
C THR A 298 -16.05 -25.89 11.02
N GLY A 299 -16.79 -25.05 10.31
CA GLY A 299 -18.18 -24.77 10.61
C GLY A 299 -19.07 -25.93 10.20
N THR A 300 -19.02 -27.04 10.94
CA THR A 300 -20.13 -28.01 10.98
C THR A 300 -20.33 -28.46 12.43
N SER A 301 -21.19 -27.70 13.11
CA SER A 301 -22.08 -28.22 14.13
C SER A 301 -22.85 -29.41 13.55
N THR A 302 -22.58 -30.61 14.07
CA THR A 302 -23.55 -31.72 14.01
C THR A 302 -23.91 -32.11 15.43
N ASN A 303 -24.88 -31.37 15.96
CA ASN A 303 -25.73 -31.85 17.02
C ASN A 303 -26.80 -32.77 16.40
N SER A 304 -26.67 -34.09 16.54
CA SER A 304 -27.82 -34.98 16.48
C SER A 304 -27.61 -36.17 17.40
N GLY A 305 -28.44 -36.23 18.44
CA GLY A 305 -28.47 -37.23 19.47
C GLY A 305 -28.70 -38.64 18.94
N GLY A 306 -28.31 -39.60 19.78
CA GLY A 306 -28.20 -41.00 19.40
C GLY A 306 -29.52 -41.71 19.12
N ARG A 307 -29.35 -42.87 18.48
CA ARG A 307 -30.20 -44.03 18.71
C ARG A 307 -29.40 -45.31 18.50
N ARG A 308 -29.23 -46.04 19.60
CA ARG A 308 -28.90 -47.48 19.66
C ARG A 308 -29.97 -48.30 18.91
N GLN A 309 -29.55 -49.34 18.18
CA GLN A 309 -29.89 -50.78 18.35
C GLN A 309 -29.97 -51.58 17.04
N ASN A 310 -29.28 -52.74 17.04
CA ASN A 310 -29.55 -54.03 16.38
C ASN A 310 -29.74 -54.02 14.84
N ARG A 311 -28.91 -54.73 14.06
CA ARG A 311 -28.59 -56.16 14.06
C ARG A 311 -27.25 -56.43 13.39
#